data_AF-A0A1G4TKU1-F1
#
_entry.id   AF-A0A1G4TKU1-F1
#
_cell.length_a   1.000
_cell.length_b   1.000
_cell.length_c   1.000
_cell.angle_alpha   90.00
_cell.angle_beta   90.00
_cell.angle_gamma   90.00
#
_symmetry.space_group_name_H-M   'P 1'
#
loop_
_entity.id
_entity.type
_entity.pdbx_description
1 polymer ?
#
loop_
_entity_poly.entity_id
_entity_poly.type
_entity_poly.pdbx_seq_one_letter_code
_entity_poly.pdbx_strand_id
1 'polypeptide(L)'
;MMMTQRSAFVLDAPCEDMTEYAMPVMDQLAEALQQSCQLVVRQEGSFHVRLQSVPSAAFYVNMPTGMAYQVQDAGNNISDQPYKADQQPNPNLPDVTDVYAPVFQGTSLVALLVSSCVKRRNGPSLEECRAQVAAAANRLSQSFIAQALVA
;
A
#
# COMPACT_ATOMS: atom_id res chain seq x y z
N MET A 1 -27.30 -16.62 25.96
CA MET A 1 -26.78 -17.52 24.92
C MET A 1 -25.95 -16.69 23.96
N MET A 2 -24.64 -16.90 23.97
CA MET A 2 -23.68 -16.31 23.03
C MET A 2 -23.92 -16.90 21.64
N MET A 3 -24.07 -16.05 20.62
CA MET A 3 -23.89 -16.48 19.23
C MET A 3 -22.46 -16.14 18.81
N THR A 4 -21.68 -17.22 18.70
CA THR A 4 -20.29 -17.27 18.28
C THR A 4 -20.15 -16.82 16.82
N GLN A 5 -19.38 -15.75 16.64
CA GLN A 5 -18.34 -15.54 15.62
C GLN A 5 -18.34 -16.51 14.41
N ARG A 6 -18.61 -15.98 13.22
CA ARG A 6 -18.11 -16.54 11.96
C ARG A 6 -17.10 -15.57 11.37
N SER A 7 -15.84 -15.81 11.73
CA SER A 7 -14.68 -15.23 11.07
C SER A 7 -14.76 -15.57 9.58
N ALA A 8 -14.90 -14.55 8.74
CA ALA A 8 -14.60 -14.67 7.32
C ALA A 8 -13.08 -14.80 7.19
N PHE A 9 -12.60 -16.04 7.26
CA PHE A 9 -11.31 -16.43 6.71
C PHE A 9 -11.34 -16.13 5.21
N VAL A 10 -10.77 -14.99 4.81
CA VAL A 10 -10.43 -14.74 3.42
C VAL A 10 -8.95 -15.08 3.24
N LEU A 11 -8.76 -16.38 2.99
CA LEU A 11 -7.82 -17.00 2.07
C LEU A 11 -6.37 -16.47 2.05
N ASP A 12 -5.47 -17.31 2.59
CA ASP A 12 -4.16 -17.63 2.03
C ASP A 12 -4.29 -18.04 0.55
N ALA A 13 -4.68 -17.13 -0.32
CA ALA A 13 -4.40 -17.29 -1.74
C ALA A 13 -2.89 -17.03 -1.89
N PRO A 14 -2.11 -17.95 -2.47
CA PRO A 14 -0.74 -17.65 -2.78
C PRO A 14 -0.77 -16.45 -3.72
N CYS A 15 -0.15 -15.37 -3.29
CA CYS A 15 0.22 -14.24 -4.14
C CYS A 15 1.30 -14.72 -5.12
N GLU A 16 0.96 -15.71 -5.96
CA GLU A 16 1.82 -16.19 -7.03
C GLU A 16 1.82 -15.11 -8.11
N ASP A 17 2.95 -14.40 -8.19
CA ASP A 17 3.33 -13.40 -9.17
C ASP A 17 2.43 -12.18 -9.37
N MET A 18 1.96 -11.55 -8.29
CA MET A 18 1.53 -10.14 -8.36
C MET A 18 2.72 -9.20 -8.66
N THR A 19 3.96 -9.66 -8.45
CA THR A 19 5.19 -8.87 -8.56
C THR A 19 5.42 -8.33 -9.96
N GLU A 20 5.29 -9.16 -10.98
CA GLU A 20 5.57 -8.76 -12.37
C GLU A 20 4.61 -7.67 -12.87
N TYR A 21 3.38 -7.65 -12.37
CA TYR A 21 2.36 -6.66 -12.74
C TYR A 21 2.36 -5.43 -11.84
N ALA A 22 2.70 -5.62 -10.56
CA ALA A 22 2.71 -4.53 -9.58
C ALA A 22 3.87 -3.56 -9.81
N MET A 23 5.06 -4.08 -10.10
CA MET A 23 6.27 -3.27 -10.20
C MET A 23 6.17 -2.13 -11.22
N PRO A 24 5.72 -2.35 -12.49
CA PRO A 24 5.61 -1.24 -13.44
C PRO A 24 4.67 -0.11 -13.00
N VAL A 25 3.54 -0.46 -12.36
CA VAL A 25 2.59 0.53 -11.85
C VAL A 25 3.16 1.25 -10.63
N MET A 26 3.85 0.53 -9.75
CA MET A 26 4.50 1.07 -8.57
C MET A 26 5.66 2.00 -8.93
N ASP A 27 6.49 1.63 -9.92
CA ASP A 27 7.59 2.44 -10.42
C ASP A 27 7.09 3.75 -11.02
N GLN A 28 6.04 3.68 -11.85
CA GLN A 28 5.42 4.88 -12.39
C GLN A 28 4.84 5.78 -11.29
N LEU A 29 4.19 5.19 -10.28
CA LEU A 29 3.64 5.93 -9.16
C LEU A 29 4.74 6.58 -8.31
N ALA A 30 5.80 5.83 -8.00
CA ALA A 30 6.91 6.30 -7.20
C ALA A 30 7.60 7.49 -7.87
N GLU A 31 7.87 7.40 -9.18
CA GLU A 31 8.43 8.50 -9.95
C GLU A 31 7.46 9.69 -10.07
N ALA A 32 6.18 9.45 -10.32
CA ALA A 32 5.20 10.53 -10.46
C ALA A 32 5.02 11.34 -9.15
N LEU A 33 5.05 10.65 -8.01
CA LEU A 33 4.95 11.29 -6.70
C LEU A 33 6.31 11.75 -6.15
N GLN A 34 7.43 11.26 -6.70
CA GLN A 34 8.76 11.38 -6.11
C GLN A 34 8.78 10.89 -4.65
N GLN A 35 8.02 9.82 -4.36
CA GLN A 35 7.91 9.17 -3.06
C GLN A 35 8.07 7.66 -3.21
N SER A 36 8.47 6.99 -2.14
CA SER A 36 8.48 5.52 -2.10
C SER A 36 7.05 4.96 -2.07
N CYS A 37 6.83 3.84 -2.74
CA CYS A 37 5.58 3.12 -2.71
C CYS A 37 5.80 1.66 -2.33
N GLN A 38 4.89 1.09 -1.55
CA GLN A 38 4.96 -0.27 -1.06
C GLN A 38 3.68 -1.03 -1.42
N LEU A 39 3.83 -2.29 -1.80
CA LEU A 39 2.73 -3.24 -1.83
C LEU A 39 2.79 -4.05 -0.55
N VAL A 40 1.77 -3.93 0.29
CA VAL A 40 1.67 -4.67 1.55
C VAL A 40 0.57 -5.71 1.48
N VAL A 41 0.84 -6.91 1.99
CA VAL A 41 -0.09 -8.04 1.99
C VAL A 41 -0.38 -8.46 3.41
N ARG A 42 -1.61 -8.88 3.68
CA ARG A 42 -2.00 -9.39 4.99
C ARG A 42 -1.39 -10.78 5.20
N GLN A 43 -0.59 -10.94 6.24
CA GLN A 43 -0.03 -12.21 6.68
C GLN A 43 -0.20 -12.32 8.20
N GLU A 44 -0.79 -13.42 8.67
CA GLU A 44 -0.94 -13.74 10.11
C GLU A 44 -1.59 -12.61 10.95
N GLY A 45 -2.51 -11.84 10.34
CA GLY A 45 -3.21 -10.75 11.01
C GLY A 45 -2.48 -9.40 11.00
N SER A 46 -1.28 -9.32 10.41
CA SER A 46 -0.51 -8.08 10.20
C SER A 46 -0.33 -7.80 8.70
N PHE A 47 -0.04 -6.56 8.32
CA PHE A 47 0.35 -6.24 6.94
C PHE A 47 1.87 -6.24 6.83
N HIS A 48 2.42 -6.85 5.79
CA HIS A 48 3.86 -6.87 5.56
C HIS A 48 4.19 -6.38 4.16
N VAL A 49 5.28 -5.62 4.05
CA VAL A 49 5.82 -5.20 2.76
C VAL A 49 6.22 -6.42 1.96
N ARG A 50 5.61 -6.60 0.79
CA ARG A 50 6.05 -7.58 -0.21
C ARG A 50 6.99 -6.93 -1.22
N LEU A 51 6.61 -5.76 -1.71
CA LEU A 51 7.37 -5.02 -2.72
C LEU A 51 7.53 -3.58 -2.28
N GLN A 52 8.63 -2.98 -2.70
CA GLN A 52 8.89 -1.57 -2.55
C GLN A 52 9.46 -1.06 -3.87
N SER A 53 8.86 0.02 -4.37
CA SER A 53 9.45 0.85 -5.42
C SER A 53 9.93 2.15 -4.80
N VAL A 54 11.09 2.61 -5.23
CA VAL A 54 11.72 3.84 -4.76
C VAL A 54 11.89 4.79 -5.94
N PRO A 55 11.64 6.09 -5.76
CA PRO A 55 11.83 7.06 -6.82
C PRO A 55 13.33 7.31 -7.04
N SER A 56 13.67 7.84 -8.20
CA SER A 56 14.96 8.44 -8.51
C SER A 56 15.30 9.65 -7.61
N ALA A 57 14.31 10.19 -6.90
CA ALA A 57 14.47 11.25 -5.91
C ALA A 57 15.46 10.85 -4.80
N ALA A 58 16.32 11.79 -4.40
CA ALA A 58 17.32 11.56 -3.36
C ALA A 58 16.75 11.37 -1.93
N PHE A 59 15.45 11.56 -1.72
CA PHE A 59 14.82 11.50 -0.41
C PHE A 59 13.48 10.77 -0.50
N TYR A 60 13.30 9.72 0.28
CA TYR A 60 12.11 8.89 0.38
C TYR A 60 12.16 8.07 1.68
N VAL A 61 11.06 7.39 2.02
CA VAL A 61 11.03 6.48 3.17
C VAL A 61 11.40 5.09 2.71
N ASN A 62 12.44 4.51 3.29
CA ASN A 62 12.84 3.15 2.96
C ASN A 62 12.12 2.13 3.85
N MET A 63 11.27 1.30 3.26
CA MET A 63 10.48 0.28 3.95
C MET A 63 10.76 -1.09 3.33
N PRO A 64 11.84 -1.78 3.75
CA PRO A 64 12.29 -3.00 3.10
C PRO A 64 11.25 -4.13 3.17
N THR A 65 11.30 -5.03 2.19
CA THR A 65 10.48 -6.25 2.17
C THR A 65 10.55 -7.00 3.50
N GLY A 66 9.38 -7.45 3.97
CA GLY A 66 9.20 -8.14 5.25
C GLY A 66 8.86 -7.21 6.42
N MET A 67 9.10 -5.90 6.31
CA MET A 67 8.69 -4.94 7.35
C MET A 67 7.19 -4.99 7.59
N ALA A 68 6.81 -5.00 8.86
CA ALA A 68 5.43 -4.98 9.28
C ALA A 68 4.87 -3.56 9.27
N TYR A 69 3.67 -3.41 8.71
CA TYR A 69 2.84 -2.22 8.79
C TYR A 69 1.76 -2.43 9.85
N GLN A 70 1.69 -1.49 10.79
CA GLN A 70 0.56 -1.41 11.72
C GLN A 70 -0.54 -0.55 11.09
N VAL A 71 -1.29 -1.14 10.17
CA VAL A 71 -2.44 -0.46 9.58
C VAL A 71 -3.55 -0.39 10.62
N GLN A 72 -3.98 0.82 10.98
CA GLN A 72 -5.24 1.03 11.70
C GLN A 72 -6.41 0.66 10.79
N ASP A 73 -6.75 -0.62 10.83
CA ASP A 73 -7.91 -1.20 10.16
C ASP A 73 -9.16 -0.93 11.01
N ALA A 74 -10.00 -0.01 10.54
CA ALA A 74 -11.34 0.25 11.10
C ALA A 74 -12.43 -0.50 10.30
N GLY A 75 -12.13 -1.71 9.81
CA GLY A 75 -12.97 -2.50 8.92
C GLY A 75 -12.68 -2.22 7.45
N ASN A 76 -13.71 -1.95 6.63
CA ASN A 76 -13.51 -1.72 5.19
C ASN A 76 -12.90 -0.35 4.84
N ASN A 77 -12.58 0.48 5.85
CA ASN A 77 -12.07 1.82 5.65
C ASN A 77 -10.65 1.93 6.20
N ILE A 78 -9.70 2.06 5.29
CA ILE A 78 -8.29 2.27 5.62
C ILE A 78 -8.04 3.76 5.49
N SER A 79 -7.68 4.38 6.61
CA SER A 79 -7.38 5.81 6.67
C SER A 79 -5.87 6.05 6.53
N ASP A 80 -5.52 7.21 5.98
CA ASP A 80 -4.15 7.72 6.01
C ASP A 80 -3.61 7.78 7.44
N GLN A 81 -2.33 7.46 7.60
CA GLN A 81 -1.69 7.42 8.91
C GLN A 81 -0.45 8.30 8.93
N PRO A 82 -0.46 9.41 9.68
CA PRO A 82 0.76 10.15 9.94
C PRO A 82 1.69 9.31 10.81
N TYR A 83 2.99 9.37 10.53
CA TYR A 83 4.00 8.74 11.38
C TYR A 83 3.95 9.41 12.74
N LYS A 84 3.92 8.58 13.79
CA LYS A 84 4.16 9.08 15.14
C LYS A 84 5.64 9.40 15.31
N ALA A 85 5.96 10.29 16.25
CA ALA A 85 7.34 10.71 16.51
C ALA A 85 8.28 9.54 16.90
N ASP A 86 7.73 8.49 17.51
CA ASP A 86 8.44 7.25 17.87
C ASP A 86 8.57 6.25 16.71
N GLN A 87 7.77 6.41 15.65
CA GLN A 87 7.80 5.59 14.44
C GLN A 87 8.64 6.20 13.34
N GLN A 88 9.10 7.44 13.51
CA GLN A 88 9.87 8.16 12.51
C GLN A 88 11.32 7.66 12.54
N PRO A 89 11.78 6.92 11.51
CA PRO A 89 13.09 6.28 11.54
C PRO A 89 14.26 7.28 11.56
N ASN A 90 13.98 8.56 11.30
CA ASN A 90 14.92 9.67 11.44
C ASN A 90 14.15 10.90 11.96
N PRO A 91 14.51 11.47 13.11
CA PRO A 91 13.83 12.65 13.69
C PRO A 91 13.96 13.92 12.83
N ASN A 92 14.84 13.90 11.81
CA ASN A 92 14.95 14.97 10.82
C ASN A 92 14.11 14.73 9.56
N LEU A 93 13.38 13.61 9.47
CA LEU A 93 12.37 13.45 8.41
C LEU A 93 11.30 14.52 8.64
N PRO A 94 10.89 15.27 7.60
CA PRO A 94 9.69 16.10 7.70
C PRO A 94 8.46 15.21 7.88
N ASP A 95 7.31 15.80 8.23
CA ASP A 95 6.04 15.09 8.44
C ASP A 95 5.81 14.05 7.31
N VAL A 96 5.72 12.77 7.70
CA VAL A 96 5.43 11.66 6.79
C VAL A 96 4.02 11.16 7.08
N THR A 97 3.23 10.97 6.02
CA THR A 97 1.93 10.33 6.10
C THR A 97 1.88 9.17 5.13
N ASP A 98 1.62 7.96 5.63
CA ASP A 98 1.29 6.83 4.77
C ASP A 98 -0.13 6.99 4.24
N VAL A 99 -0.25 6.98 2.93
CA VAL A 99 -1.51 6.98 2.19
C VAL A 99 -1.75 5.57 1.68
N TYR A 100 -2.94 5.04 1.93
CA TYR A 100 -3.30 3.67 1.62
C TYR A 100 -4.39 3.63 0.56
N ALA A 101 -4.32 2.67 -0.34
CA ALA A 101 -5.44 2.29 -1.18
C ALA A 101 -5.55 0.77 -1.31
N PRO A 102 -6.77 0.20 -1.20
CA PRO A 102 -6.98 -1.23 -1.32
C PRO A 102 -6.80 -1.72 -2.75
N VAL A 103 -6.19 -2.90 -2.89
CA VAL A 103 -6.05 -3.62 -4.16
C VAL A 103 -6.89 -4.89 -4.09
N PHE A 104 -7.81 -5.03 -5.05
CA PHE A 104 -8.78 -6.11 -5.09
C PHE A 104 -8.51 -7.06 -6.25
N GLN A 105 -8.78 -8.35 -6.02
CA GLN A 105 -8.96 -9.35 -7.06
C GLN A 105 -10.43 -9.78 -7.02
N GLY A 106 -11.22 -9.33 -8.00
CA GLY A 106 -12.68 -9.45 -7.93
C GLY A 106 -13.24 -8.65 -6.74
N THR A 107 -13.90 -9.34 -5.80
CA THR A 107 -14.43 -8.73 -4.56
C THR A 107 -13.51 -8.92 -3.35
N SER A 108 -12.42 -9.68 -3.50
CA SER A 108 -11.50 -10.00 -2.40
C SER A 108 -10.38 -8.99 -2.32
N LEU A 109 -10.17 -8.41 -1.13
CA LEU A 109 -9.02 -7.56 -0.83
C LEU A 109 -7.77 -8.45 -0.77
N VAL A 110 -6.79 -8.21 -1.66
CA VAL A 110 -5.58 -9.04 -1.75
C VAL A 110 -4.33 -8.33 -1.24
N ALA A 111 -4.29 -7.00 -1.35
CA ALA A 111 -3.16 -6.19 -0.90
C ALA A 111 -3.59 -4.75 -0.62
N LEU A 112 -2.70 -3.95 -0.03
CA LEU A 112 -2.79 -2.50 -0.01
C LEU A 112 -1.61 -1.92 -0.75
N LEU A 113 -1.90 -0.90 -1.57
CA LEU A 113 -0.88 -0.02 -2.10
C LEU A 113 -0.68 1.12 -1.10
N VAL A 114 0.56 1.35 -0.71
CA VAL A 114 0.96 2.37 0.25
C VAL A 114 1.92 3.33 -0.43
N SER A 115 1.78 4.61 -0.15
CA SER A 115 2.81 5.62 -0.46
C SER A 115 3.11 6.42 0.79
N SER A 116 4.39 6.48 1.16
CA SER A 116 4.86 7.27 2.28
C SER A 116 5.06 8.72 1.83
N CYS A 117 4.01 9.52 1.95
CA CYS A 117 4.00 10.90 1.49
C CYS A 117 4.75 11.80 2.47
N VAL A 118 5.98 12.12 2.08
CA VAL A 118 6.84 13.05 2.78
C VAL A 118 6.48 14.48 2.41
N LYS A 119 6.06 15.30 3.38
CA LYS A 119 5.73 16.71 3.17
C LYS A 119 6.97 17.52 2.82
N ARG A 120 6.94 18.20 1.66
CA ARG A 120 8.03 19.06 1.17
C ARG A 120 7.47 20.28 0.46
N ARG A 121 8.26 21.37 0.40
CA ARG A 121 7.83 22.65 -0.20
C ARG A 121 7.33 22.53 -1.65
N ASN A 122 7.95 21.64 -2.44
CA ASN A 122 7.62 21.40 -3.85
C ASN A 122 7.24 19.93 -4.10
N GLY A 123 6.83 19.20 -3.06
CA GLY A 123 6.36 17.82 -3.19
C GLY A 123 4.85 17.77 -3.48
N PRO A 124 4.32 16.59 -3.84
CA PRO A 124 2.88 16.41 -3.97
C PRO A 124 2.17 16.71 -2.63
N SER A 125 1.00 17.31 -2.73
CA SER A 125 0.07 17.45 -1.61
C SER A 125 -0.45 16.08 -1.17
N LEU A 126 -0.97 16.01 0.07
CA LEU A 126 -1.58 14.78 0.58
C LEU A 126 -2.80 14.35 -0.25
N GLU A 127 -3.55 15.31 -0.78
CA GLU A 127 -4.70 15.05 -1.66
C GLU A 127 -4.26 14.45 -3.00
N GLU A 128 -3.20 14.99 -3.62
CA GLU A 128 -2.62 14.43 -4.85
C GLU A 128 -2.06 13.01 -4.60
N CYS A 129 -1.40 12.79 -3.46
CA CYS A 129 -0.98 11.47 -3.04
C CYS A 129 -2.17 10.49 -2.99
N ARG A 130 -3.26 10.83 -2.30
CA ARG A 130 -4.48 10.00 -2.24
C ARG A 130 -5.02 9.69 -3.62
N ALA A 131 -5.18 10.70 -4.46
CA ALA A 131 -5.73 10.55 -5.79
C ALA A 131 -4.88 9.59 -6.65
N GLN A 132 -3.56 9.76 -6.64
CA GLN A 132 -2.66 8.94 -7.45
C GLN A 132 -2.51 7.51 -6.90
N VAL A 133 -2.42 7.34 -5.58
CA VAL A 133 -2.37 6.01 -4.94
C VAL A 133 -3.66 5.25 -5.19
N ALA A 134 -4.83 5.88 -5.04
CA ALA A 134 -6.11 5.27 -5.37
C ALA A 134 -6.22 4.89 -6.86
N ALA A 135 -5.79 5.77 -7.76
CA ALA A 135 -5.78 5.50 -9.20
C ALA A 135 -4.84 4.33 -9.55
N ALA A 136 -3.67 4.26 -8.94
CA ALA A 136 -2.73 3.15 -9.13
C ALA A 136 -3.28 1.82 -8.58
N ALA A 137 -3.87 1.82 -7.38
CA ALA A 137 -4.48 0.63 -6.80
C ALA A 137 -5.68 0.12 -7.62
N ASN A 138 -6.48 1.02 -8.19
CA ASN A 138 -7.55 0.66 -9.12
C ASN A 138 -6.99 0.03 -10.41
N ARG A 139 -5.92 0.61 -11.00
CA ARG A 139 -5.24 0.02 -12.17
C ARG A 139 -4.75 -1.39 -11.87
N LEU A 140 -4.10 -1.61 -10.72
CA LEU A 140 -3.67 -2.95 -10.29
C LEU A 140 -4.85 -3.91 -10.15
N SER A 141 -5.93 -3.46 -9.52
CA SER A 141 -7.15 -4.27 -9.34
C SER A 141 -7.75 -4.68 -10.70
N GLN A 142 -7.77 -3.78 -11.67
CA GLN A 142 -8.24 -4.05 -13.04
C GLN A 142 -7.34 -5.02 -13.80
N SER A 143 -6.02 -4.94 -13.60
CA SER A 143 -5.07 -5.88 -14.21
C SER A 143 -5.35 -7.33 -13.80
N PHE A 144 -5.80 -7.56 -12.55
CA PHE A 144 -6.18 -8.91 -12.09
C PHE A 144 -7.50 -9.41 -12.69
N ILE A 145 -8.45 -8.52 -13.01
CA ILE A 145 -9.69 -8.90 -13.68
C ILE A 145 -9.42 -9.33 -15.13
N ALA A 146 -8.55 -8.61 -15.84
CA ALA A 146 -8.21 -8.92 -17.23
C ALA A 146 -7.58 -10.31 -17.38
N GLN A 147 -6.78 -10.76 -16.41
CA GLN A 147 -6.16 -12.08 -16.44
C GLN A 147 -7.17 -13.22 -16.24
N ALA A 148 -8.15 -13.03 -15.35
CA ALA A 148 -9.20 -14.02 -15.11
C ALA A 148 -10.13 -14.26 -16.31
N LEU A 149 -10.11 -13.36 -17.30
CA LEU A 149 -10.91 -13.45 -18.53
C LEU A 149 -10.14 -14.06 -19.71
N VAL A 150 -8.81 -14.18 -19.62
CA VAL A 150 -7.94 -14.68 -20.70
C VAL A 150 -7.46 -16.11 -20.44
N ALA A 151 -7.49 -16.57 -19.18
CA ALA A 151 -7.22 -17.95 -18.77
C ALA A 151 -8.46 -18.86 -18.94
#